data_AF-A0A956I7V5-F1
#
_entry.id   AF-A0A956I7V5-F1
#
_cell.length_a   1.000
_cell.length_b   1.000
_cell.length_c   1.000
_cell.angle_alpha   90.00
_cell.angle_beta   90.00
_cell.angle_gamma   90.00
#
_symmetry.space_group_name_H-M   'P 1'
#
loop_
_entity.id
_entity.type
_entity.pdbx_description
1 polymer ?
#
loop_
_entity_poly.entity_id
_entity_poly.type
_entity_poly.pdbx_seq_one_letter_code
_entity_poly.pdbx_strand_id
1 'polypeptide(L)'
;MRKLALMLAIVAIACGDDDGVGTDGGREDAGGSSEPCVTDDDCDDGVFCNGTEACMPSMARADRRGCVRGAEPCLEGQACDEERELCATACDVTPDADGDGAIAIECGGDDCDDGDPKRRPGAAELCDLEGVDEDCDDATFGTRDADNDGFVDARCCNGEACGNDCDDGRPGVNPATSEVCDGFDNDCDGSVDEGVMVAGYRDADRDLHGDPSMPVSACPGVSAFSLVDDDCDDTNPRRHGAQVEICDTLDNDCDGRVDEAPTATTWYGDADGDGFGSPDTAIQISCEPLEGFSLLGTDCDDTRSGINPGADEVCNGRDDDCNGRADFTIASGDTEDDDEDGFADARCGVFGTDCDDRDPSTYSGATEICDGRDNDCDG
;
A
#
# COMPACT_ATOMS: atom_id res chain seq x y z
N MET A 1 19.16 -46.85 36.95
CA MET A 1 20.24 -47.24 37.88
C MET A 1 21.59 -47.18 37.16
N ARG A 2 22.39 -46.13 37.39
CA ARG A 2 23.86 -46.17 37.41
C ARG A 2 24.37 -44.87 38.05
N LYS A 3 25.31 -45.03 38.97
CA LYS A 3 25.80 -44.04 39.94
C LYS A 3 26.96 -43.21 39.39
N LEU A 4 27.08 -42.00 39.93
CA LEU A 4 28.28 -41.22 40.33
C LEU A 4 29.44 -41.03 39.33
N ALA A 5 29.80 -39.75 39.14
CA ALA A 5 31.13 -39.26 39.50
C ALA A 5 31.09 -37.75 39.77
N LEU A 6 31.37 -37.40 41.03
CA LEU A 6 31.57 -36.06 41.60
C LEU A 6 33.05 -35.69 41.38
N MET A 7 33.35 -34.48 40.86
CA MET A 7 34.68 -33.91 40.99
C MET A 7 34.65 -32.58 41.74
N LEU A 8 35.42 -32.61 42.82
CA LEU A 8 35.67 -31.62 43.85
C LEU A 8 36.92 -30.82 43.43
N ALA A 9 36.89 -29.49 43.56
CA ALA A 9 38.08 -28.66 43.51
C ALA A 9 38.07 -27.68 44.70
N ILE A 10 38.87 -28.02 45.71
CA ILE A 10 39.27 -27.17 46.83
C ILE A 10 40.65 -26.62 46.47
N VAL A 11 40.85 -25.30 46.52
CA VAL A 11 42.19 -24.69 46.65
C VAL A 11 42.12 -23.60 47.72
N ALA A 12 43.17 -23.62 48.55
CA ALA A 12 43.23 -23.11 49.89
C ALA A 12 43.73 -21.67 50.01
N ILE A 13 43.38 -21.12 51.17
CA ILE A 13 43.82 -19.88 51.81
C ILE A 13 45.36 -19.80 51.92
N ALA A 14 45.91 -18.62 51.64
CA ALA A 14 47.19 -18.17 52.16
C ALA A 14 47.07 -16.72 52.65
N CYS A 15 47.43 -16.51 53.93
CA CYS A 15 47.54 -15.22 54.59
C CYS A 15 48.80 -14.47 54.13
N GLY A 16 48.70 -13.13 54.12
CA GLY A 16 49.82 -12.21 54.08
C GLY A 16 49.40 -10.89 54.72
N ASP A 17 49.83 -10.67 55.96
CA ASP A 17 49.77 -9.40 56.67
C ASP A 17 50.82 -8.44 56.10
N ASP A 18 50.49 -7.15 55.96
CA ASP A 18 51.46 -6.07 56.15
C ASP A 18 50.72 -4.79 56.59
N ASP A 19 51.19 -4.26 57.72
CA ASP A 19 50.69 -3.09 58.43
C ASP A 19 50.92 -1.78 57.64
N GLY A 20 49.87 -0.98 57.52
CA GLY A 20 49.92 0.39 57.01
C GLY A 20 49.01 1.30 57.80
N VAL A 21 49.56 1.98 58.80
CA VAL A 21 48.91 3.03 59.59
C VAL A 21 48.40 4.15 58.68
N GLY A 22 47.09 4.35 58.69
CA GLY A 22 46.41 5.51 58.15
C GLY A 22 45.20 5.81 59.02
N THR A 23 45.35 6.78 59.92
CA THR A 23 44.23 7.47 60.56
C THR A 23 43.46 8.26 59.51
N ASP A 24 42.13 8.31 59.68
CA ASP A 24 41.17 9.36 59.26
C ASP A 24 39.88 8.67 58.80
N GLY A 25 38.82 8.66 59.61
CA GLY A 25 37.76 9.66 59.60
C GLY A 25 36.46 8.88 59.33
N GLY A 26 35.47 8.89 60.20
CA GLY A 26 34.57 10.04 60.30
C GLY A 26 33.50 9.91 59.22
N ARG A 27 32.42 9.20 59.57
CA ARG A 27 31.21 8.97 58.79
C ARG A 27 30.41 10.27 58.69
N GLU A 28 30.38 10.89 57.51
CA GLU A 28 29.49 12.00 57.13
C GLU A 28 29.20 11.92 55.62
N ASP A 29 28.20 11.13 55.23
CA ASP A 29 27.63 11.20 53.88
C ASP A 29 26.42 12.14 53.94
N ALA A 30 26.70 13.44 53.92
CA ALA A 30 25.76 14.47 53.51
C ALA A 30 26.29 15.03 52.19
N GLY A 31 25.67 14.63 51.09
CA GLY A 31 26.03 15.03 49.73
C GLY A 31 25.81 16.52 49.51
N GLY A 32 26.83 17.33 49.78
CA GLY A 32 26.87 18.74 49.43
C GLY A 32 27.82 19.00 48.26
N SER A 33 27.38 18.71 47.03
CA SER A 33 28.08 19.22 45.84
C SER A 33 27.78 20.71 45.70
N SER A 34 28.83 21.53 45.59
CA SER A 34 28.72 22.99 45.47
C SER A 34 28.34 23.47 44.06
N GLU A 35 27.70 22.62 43.27
CA GLU A 35 27.37 22.86 41.86
C GLU A 35 25.90 23.31 41.72
N PRO A 36 25.60 24.18 40.74
CA PRO A 36 24.24 24.58 40.45
C PRO A 36 23.41 23.36 40.02
N CYS A 37 22.15 23.31 40.43
CA CYS A 37 21.23 22.23 40.08
C CYS A 37 21.03 22.17 38.56
N VAL A 38 20.81 20.97 38.03
CA VAL A 38 20.48 20.70 36.63
C VAL A 38 19.09 20.07 36.51
N THR A 39 18.72 19.28 37.50
CA THR A 39 17.45 18.55 37.62
C THR A 39 16.82 18.80 38.98
N ASP A 40 15.52 18.52 39.11
CA ASP A 40 14.79 18.68 40.38
C ASP A 40 15.36 17.75 41.48
N ASP A 41 15.83 16.56 41.11
CA ASP A 41 16.50 15.60 42.01
C ASP A 41 17.78 16.17 42.66
N ASP A 42 18.47 17.11 42.02
CA ASP A 42 19.65 17.77 42.62
C ASP A 42 19.29 18.66 43.82
N CYS A 43 18.02 19.07 43.87
CA CYS A 43 17.47 19.94 44.88
C CYS A 43 16.77 19.19 46.00
N ASP A 44 16.36 17.94 45.79
CA ASP A 44 15.63 17.12 46.75
C ASP A 44 16.43 16.90 48.05
N ASP A 45 15.91 17.44 49.16
CA ASP A 45 16.44 17.27 50.51
C ASP A 45 15.93 15.99 51.23
N GLY A 46 15.12 15.19 50.54
CA GLY A 46 14.55 13.93 51.04
C GLY A 46 13.49 14.12 52.12
N VAL A 47 12.90 15.32 52.21
CA VAL A 47 11.86 15.66 53.20
C VAL A 47 10.53 15.90 52.48
N PHE A 48 9.63 14.94 52.58
CA PHE A 48 8.34 14.96 51.89
C PHE A 48 7.46 16.15 52.31
N CYS A 49 7.32 16.45 53.60
CA CYS A 49 6.30 17.40 54.04
C CYS A 49 6.60 18.87 53.71
N ASN A 50 7.82 19.18 53.25
CA ASN A 50 8.14 20.53 52.79
C ASN A 50 7.88 20.72 51.27
N GLY A 51 7.48 19.65 50.59
CA GLY A 51 7.08 19.61 49.19
C GLY A 51 8.25 19.44 48.22
N THR A 52 7.94 18.98 47.01
CA THR A 52 8.93 18.75 45.96
C THR A 52 9.71 20.02 45.62
N GLU A 53 11.03 19.95 45.78
CA GLU A 53 11.94 21.05 45.50
C GLU A 53 12.27 21.09 44.01
N ALA A 54 12.28 22.29 43.42
CA ALA A 54 12.47 22.46 41.98
C ALA A 54 13.79 23.16 41.68
N CYS A 55 14.49 22.68 40.66
CA CYS A 55 15.65 23.33 40.11
C CYS A 55 15.25 24.47 39.17
N MET A 56 15.30 25.70 39.68
CA MET A 56 14.96 26.91 38.93
C MET A 56 16.02 28.01 39.12
N PRO A 57 17.19 27.91 38.47
CA PRO A 57 18.32 28.84 38.67
C PRO A 57 18.01 30.31 38.37
N SER A 58 16.96 30.58 37.60
CA SER A 58 16.54 31.93 37.21
C SER A 58 15.47 32.54 38.13
N MET A 59 14.94 31.80 39.10
CA MET A 59 13.92 32.32 40.03
C MET A 59 14.54 33.18 41.13
N ALA A 60 13.90 34.31 41.44
CA ALA A 60 14.36 35.24 42.47
C ALA A 60 14.38 34.65 43.90
N ARG A 61 13.62 33.58 44.14
CA ARG A 61 13.54 32.86 45.42
C ARG A 61 14.44 31.62 45.49
N ALA A 62 15.17 31.33 44.41
CA ALA A 62 16.10 30.21 44.38
C ALA A 62 17.31 30.48 45.28
N ASP A 63 17.86 29.42 45.85
CA ASP A 63 19.08 29.48 46.64
C ASP A 63 20.34 29.66 45.75
N ARG A 64 21.54 29.51 46.32
CA ARG A 64 22.80 29.68 45.56
C ARG A 64 23.06 28.56 44.53
N ARG A 65 22.40 27.41 44.67
CA ARG A 65 22.45 26.30 43.71
C ARG A 65 21.36 26.43 42.65
N GLY A 66 20.36 27.28 42.86
CA GLY A 66 19.20 27.41 41.97
C GLY A 66 17.98 26.62 42.44
N CYS A 67 18.02 26.05 43.65
CA CYS A 67 16.94 25.26 44.20
C CYS A 67 15.87 26.13 44.84
N VAL A 68 14.61 25.81 44.58
CA VAL A 68 13.43 26.45 45.14
C VAL A 68 12.69 25.42 45.99
N ARG A 69 12.50 25.72 47.27
CA ARG A 69 11.70 24.88 48.17
C ARG A 69 10.29 24.65 47.62
N GLY A 70 9.79 23.44 47.82
CA GLY A 70 8.43 23.07 47.50
C GLY A 70 7.37 23.79 48.34
N ALA A 71 6.11 23.52 48.02
CA ALA A 71 4.98 23.89 48.86
C ALA A 71 4.53 22.64 49.63
N GLU A 72 4.08 22.82 50.88
CA GLU A 72 3.57 21.71 51.71
C GLU A 72 2.55 20.88 50.90
N PRO A 73 2.78 19.57 50.72
CA PRO A 73 1.98 18.75 49.81
C PRO A 73 0.59 18.44 50.37
N CYS A 74 0.42 18.52 51.70
CA CYS A 74 -0.82 18.14 52.37
C CYS A 74 -1.85 19.27 52.38
N LEU A 75 -3.12 18.90 52.15
CA LEU A 75 -4.25 19.82 52.17
C LEU A 75 -4.58 20.28 53.60
N GLU A 76 -5.24 21.43 53.71
CA GLU A 76 -5.65 22.00 55.01
C GLU A 76 -6.52 21.00 55.79
N GLY A 77 -6.00 20.46 56.90
CA GLY A 77 -6.67 19.46 57.74
C GLY A 77 -6.02 18.08 57.76
N GLN A 78 -5.06 17.82 56.87
CA GLN A 78 -4.26 16.59 56.85
C GLN A 78 -3.01 16.73 57.75
N ALA A 79 -2.60 15.64 58.38
CA ALA A 79 -1.35 15.53 59.11
C ALA A 79 -0.30 14.90 58.21
N CYS A 80 0.83 15.57 58.01
CA CYS A 80 1.91 15.01 57.21
C CYS A 80 2.76 14.03 58.03
N ASP A 81 3.04 12.84 57.47
CA ASP A 81 3.91 11.82 58.02
C ASP A 81 5.18 11.68 57.17
N GLU A 82 6.28 12.25 57.65
CA GLU A 82 7.60 12.22 56.97
C GLU A 82 8.19 10.82 56.86
N GLU A 83 7.88 9.90 57.78
CA GLU A 83 8.48 8.56 57.78
C GLU A 83 7.85 7.67 56.71
N ARG A 84 6.61 7.98 56.34
CA ARG A 84 5.81 7.24 55.36
C ARG A 84 5.58 8.01 54.06
N GLU A 85 6.10 9.23 53.97
CA GLU A 85 5.98 10.13 52.80
C GLU A 85 4.51 10.30 52.35
N LEU A 86 3.58 10.47 53.31
CA LEU A 86 2.15 10.56 53.02
C LEU A 86 1.39 11.59 53.87
N CYS A 87 0.28 12.07 53.33
CA CYS A 87 -0.63 13.00 54.00
C CYS A 87 -1.78 12.21 54.66
N ALA A 88 -1.68 12.00 55.97
CA ALA A 88 -2.68 11.26 56.73
C ALA A 88 -3.88 12.15 57.12
N THR A 89 -5.08 11.73 56.75
CA THR A 89 -6.32 12.27 57.33
C THR A 89 -6.69 11.41 58.55
N ALA A 90 -7.35 11.98 59.57
CA ALA A 90 -7.94 11.15 60.61
C ALA A 90 -9.06 10.29 59.97
N CYS A 91 -8.78 9.01 59.70
CA CYS A 91 -9.73 8.12 59.04
C CYS A 91 -10.94 7.84 59.93
N ASP A 92 -12.15 8.05 59.39
CA ASP A 92 -13.39 7.57 60.01
C ASP A 92 -13.69 6.09 59.67
N VAL A 93 -12.94 5.51 58.71
CA VAL A 93 -13.00 4.11 58.25
C VAL A 93 -11.79 3.27 58.72
N THR A 94 -11.82 1.96 58.49
CA THR A 94 -10.63 1.12 58.68
C THR A 94 -9.57 1.46 57.63
N PRO A 95 -8.28 1.58 58.00
CA PRO A 95 -7.22 1.94 57.05
C PRO A 95 -7.09 1.01 55.83
N ASP A 96 -7.43 -0.26 55.99
CA ASP A 96 -7.57 -1.26 54.94
C ASP A 96 -9.05 -1.67 54.96
N ALA A 97 -9.82 -1.20 53.99
CA ALA A 97 -11.29 -1.21 54.04
C ALA A 97 -11.88 -2.57 53.64
N ASP A 98 -11.24 -3.26 52.71
CA ASP A 98 -11.68 -4.51 52.09
C ASP A 98 -10.76 -5.71 52.39
N GLY A 99 -9.64 -5.48 53.10
CA GLY A 99 -8.79 -6.50 53.70
C GLY A 99 -7.69 -7.00 52.77
N ASP A 100 -7.23 -6.14 51.89
CA ASP A 100 -6.46 -6.47 50.71
C ASP A 100 -5.01 -5.97 50.79
N GLY A 101 -4.74 -5.14 51.80
CA GLY A 101 -3.44 -4.63 52.16
C GLY A 101 -3.12 -3.24 51.60
N ALA A 102 -3.95 -2.69 50.71
CA ALA A 102 -3.87 -1.30 50.29
C ALA A 102 -4.51 -0.38 51.33
N ILE A 103 -4.08 0.89 51.36
CA ILE A 103 -4.64 1.88 52.27
C ILE A 103 -5.82 2.56 51.56
N ALA A 104 -6.97 2.60 52.22
CA ALA A 104 -8.20 3.16 51.68
C ALA A 104 -8.04 4.62 51.19
N ILE A 105 -8.79 5.00 50.16
CA ILE A 105 -8.78 6.36 49.56
C ILE A 105 -9.07 7.42 50.62
N GLU A 106 -10.09 7.19 51.46
CA GLU A 106 -10.50 8.14 52.51
C GLU A 106 -9.41 8.33 53.58
N CYS A 107 -8.47 7.39 53.68
CA CYS A 107 -7.30 7.46 54.53
C CYS A 107 -6.10 8.17 53.88
N GLY A 108 -6.21 8.60 52.63
CA GLY A 108 -5.10 9.15 51.85
C GLY A 108 -4.16 8.07 51.34
N GLY A 109 -4.63 6.84 51.18
CA GLY A 109 -3.89 5.75 50.56
C GLY A 109 -4.10 5.66 49.05
N ASP A 110 -3.58 4.59 48.48
CA ASP A 110 -3.44 4.30 47.05
C ASP A 110 -4.39 3.21 46.53
N ASP A 111 -5.28 2.70 47.37
CA ASP A 111 -6.39 1.83 46.96
C ASP A 111 -7.31 2.57 45.98
N CYS A 112 -7.75 1.93 44.89
CA CYS A 112 -8.69 2.50 43.92
C CYS A 112 -10.10 1.90 44.04
N ASP A 113 -10.30 0.90 44.91
CA ASP A 113 -11.61 0.39 45.33
C ASP A 113 -11.60 -0.12 46.77
N ASP A 114 -11.91 0.77 47.73
CA ASP A 114 -12.09 0.41 49.14
C ASP A 114 -13.17 -0.69 49.41
N GLY A 115 -13.88 -1.17 48.38
CA GLY A 115 -14.86 -2.25 48.45
C GLY A 115 -14.52 -3.52 47.68
N ASP A 116 -13.44 -3.57 46.89
CA ASP A 116 -13.05 -4.74 46.09
C ASP A 116 -11.56 -5.12 46.26
N PRO A 117 -11.25 -6.23 46.98
CA PRO A 117 -9.88 -6.62 47.32
C PRO A 117 -9.05 -7.15 46.15
N LYS A 118 -9.55 -6.99 44.92
CA LYS A 118 -8.82 -7.27 43.68
C LYS A 118 -8.37 -6.00 42.97
N ARG A 119 -8.90 -4.84 43.34
CA ARG A 119 -8.62 -3.55 42.73
C ARG A 119 -7.69 -2.76 43.65
N ARG A 120 -6.39 -3.01 43.54
CA ARG A 120 -5.36 -2.44 44.41
C ARG A 120 -4.01 -2.30 43.72
N PRO A 121 -3.14 -1.41 44.21
CA PRO A 121 -1.76 -1.29 43.77
C PRO A 121 -1.05 -2.63 43.60
N GLY A 122 -0.58 -2.89 42.38
CA GLY A 122 0.16 -4.11 42.03
C GLY A 122 -0.68 -5.38 41.92
N ALA A 123 -2.00 -5.26 41.77
CA ALA A 123 -2.82 -6.36 41.25
C ALA A 123 -2.37 -6.76 39.83
N ALA A 124 -2.94 -7.85 39.32
CA ALA A 124 -2.67 -8.25 37.95
C ALA A 124 -3.72 -7.65 37.04
N GLU A 125 -3.28 -6.78 36.14
CA GLU A 125 -4.15 -6.10 35.18
C GLU A 125 -4.80 -7.05 34.17
N LEU A 126 -6.11 -6.91 33.99
CA LEU A 126 -6.91 -7.71 33.08
C LEU A 126 -7.42 -6.85 31.94
N CYS A 127 -7.17 -7.31 30.71
CA CYS A 127 -7.91 -6.79 29.57
C CYS A 127 -9.36 -7.30 29.63
N ASP A 128 -10.25 -6.47 30.15
CA ASP A 128 -11.69 -6.72 30.17
C ASP A 128 -12.48 -5.66 29.39
N LEU A 129 -13.77 -5.93 29.18
CA LEU A 129 -14.69 -5.02 28.48
C LEU A 129 -15.45 -4.11 29.44
N GLU A 130 -15.29 -4.32 30.74
CA GLU A 130 -15.92 -3.53 31.80
C GLU A 130 -15.11 -2.26 32.07
N GLY A 131 -13.85 -2.22 31.64
CA GLY A 131 -12.97 -1.06 31.67
C GLY A 131 -12.41 -0.82 33.06
N VAL A 132 -12.24 -1.90 33.84
CA VAL A 132 -11.93 -1.84 35.28
C VAL A 132 -10.43 -1.84 35.47
N ASP A 133 -9.93 -0.75 36.06
CA ASP A 133 -8.54 -0.66 36.53
C ASP A 133 -8.37 -1.53 37.79
N GLU A 134 -7.60 -2.61 37.68
CA GLU A 134 -7.36 -3.54 38.79
C GLU A 134 -6.11 -3.23 39.58
N ASP A 135 -5.04 -2.72 38.95
CA ASP A 135 -3.80 -2.43 39.65
C ASP A 135 -3.64 -0.98 40.12
N CYS A 136 -4.70 -0.17 39.95
CA CYS A 136 -4.77 1.24 40.29
C CYS A 136 -3.76 2.11 39.53
N ASP A 137 -3.33 1.64 38.36
CA ASP A 137 -2.50 2.35 37.39
C ASP A 137 -3.31 2.51 36.09
N ASP A 138 -3.67 3.74 35.74
CA ASP A 138 -4.44 4.00 34.53
C ASP A 138 -3.65 3.80 33.23
N ALA A 139 -2.34 3.52 33.33
CA ALA A 139 -1.46 3.28 32.19
C ALA A 139 -1.18 1.79 31.92
N THR A 140 -1.71 0.88 32.74
CA THR A 140 -1.62 -0.57 32.52
C THR A 140 -2.93 -1.05 31.88
N PHE A 141 -2.86 -1.92 30.87
CA PHE A 141 -4.07 -2.37 30.13
C PHE A 141 -4.13 -3.90 30.01
N GLY A 142 -3.37 -4.61 30.84
CA GLY A 142 -3.15 -6.04 30.74
C GLY A 142 -2.11 -6.44 29.68
N THR A 143 -2.05 -7.73 29.36
CA THR A 143 -1.03 -8.31 28.46
C THR A 143 -1.62 -8.88 27.17
N ARG A 144 -2.79 -8.38 26.76
CA ARG A 144 -3.45 -8.90 25.57
C ARG A 144 -2.80 -8.29 24.32
N ASP A 145 -2.08 -9.14 23.63
CA ASP A 145 -1.39 -8.89 22.36
C ASP A 145 -1.53 -10.19 21.56
N ALA A 146 -2.60 -10.29 20.76
CA ALA A 146 -2.98 -11.56 20.12
C ALA A 146 -2.14 -11.85 18.87
N ASP A 147 -1.54 -10.84 18.26
CA ASP A 147 -0.71 -10.97 17.08
C ASP A 147 0.81 -10.91 17.34
N ASN A 148 1.19 -10.54 18.56
CA ASN A 148 2.55 -10.50 19.11
C ASN A 148 3.44 -9.41 18.51
N ASP A 149 2.90 -8.23 18.22
CA ASP A 149 3.66 -7.07 17.76
C ASP A 149 4.17 -6.16 18.90
N GLY A 150 3.74 -6.43 20.14
CA GLY A 150 4.15 -5.71 21.34
C GLY A 150 3.26 -4.52 21.70
N PHE A 151 2.15 -4.31 20.99
CA PHE A 151 1.13 -3.33 21.33
C PHE A 151 -0.07 -4.02 21.97
N VAL A 152 -0.80 -3.29 22.82
CA VAL A 152 -1.96 -3.83 23.56
C VAL A 152 -3.23 -3.43 22.82
N ASP A 153 -4.11 -4.40 22.63
CA ASP A 153 -5.44 -4.23 22.00
C ASP A 153 -6.14 -2.98 22.53
N ALA A 154 -6.56 -2.09 21.63
CA ALA A 154 -7.24 -0.83 21.97
C ALA A 154 -8.60 -1.01 22.67
N ARG A 155 -9.11 -2.24 22.73
CA ARG A 155 -10.30 -2.58 23.53
C ARG A 155 -9.98 -2.85 25.00
N CYS A 156 -8.72 -3.02 25.36
CA CYS A 156 -8.30 -3.12 26.75
C CYS A 156 -8.18 -1.70 27.30
N CYS A 157 -9.00 -1.37 28.30
CA CYS A 157 -9.13 -0.01 28.80
C CYS A 157 -9.26 0.03 30.32
N ASN A 158 -8.71 1.09 30.90
CA ASN A 158 -8.92 1.55 32.27
C ASN A 158 -9.66 2.88 32.22
N GLY A 159 -10.99 2.83 32.30
CA GLY A 159 -11.84 4.01 32.09
C GLY A 159 -11.71 4.60 30.68
N GLU A 160 -11.07 5.77 30.55
CA GLU A 160 -10.84 6.46 29.27
C GLU A 160 -9.46 6.17 28.66
N ALA A 161 -8.52 5.60 29.43
CA ALA A 161 -7.21 5.20 28.94
C ALA A 161 -7.30 3.78 28.37
N CYS A 162 -6.72 3.55 27.21
CA CYS A 162 -6.77 2.25 26.53
C CYS A 162 -5.43 1.90 25.89
N GLY A 163 -5.29 0.62 25.54
CA GLY A 163 -4.33 0.18 24.54
C GLY A 163 -4.44 0.98 23.25
N ASN A 164 -3.41 0.90 22.42
CA ASN A 164 -3.28 1.72 21.22
C ASN A 164 -3.18 0.87 19.93
N ASP A 165 -3.37 -0.44 20.02
CA ASP A 165 -3.46 -1.32 18.86
C ASP A 165 -4.91 -1.41 18.35
N CYS A 166 -5.16 -0.80 17.21
CA CYS A 166 -6.48 -0.75 16.58
C CYS A 166 -6.87 -2.07 15.86
N ASP A 167 -5.95 -3.00 15.62
CA ASP A 167 -6.25 -4.34 15.08
C ASP A 167 -5.27 -5.41 15.64
N ASP A 168 -5.54 -5.85 16.87
CA ASP A 168 -4.91 -6.96 17.63
C ASP A 168 -4.84 -8.32 16.88
N GLY A 169 -5.34 -8.41 15.65
CA GLY A 169 -5.20 -9.57 14.78
C GLY A 169 -4.15 -9.43 13.67
N ARG A 170 -3.53 -8.26 13.50
CA ARG A 170 -2.65 -7.92 12.38
C ARG A 170 -1.36 -7.23 12.89
N PRO A 171 -0.20 -7.93 12.91
CA PRO A 171 1.06 -7.38 13.44
C PRO A 171 1.66 -6.17 12.70
N GLY A 172 1.01 -5.77 11.59
CA GLY A 172 1.39 -4.62 10.78
C GLY A 172 0.40 -3.47 10.92
N VAL A 173 -0.47 -3.50 11.93
CA VAL A 173 -1.44 -2.45 12.25
C VAL A 173 -1.23 -2.08 13.71
N ASN A 174 -0.41 -1.06 13.95
CA ASN A 174 -0.11 -0.54 15.29
C ASN A 174 0.55 0.85 15.20
N PRO A 175 0.62 1.62 16.30
CA PRO A 175 1.17 2.98 16.34
C PRO A 175 2.62 3.19 15.94
N ALA A 176 3.42 2.13 15.80
CA ALA A 176 4.79 2.24 15.32
C ALA A 176 4.95 1.85 13.85
N THR A 177 3.87 1.42 13.19
CA THR A 177 3.89 1.15 11.75
C THR A 177 3.75 2.44 10.97
N SER A 178 3.89 2.36 9.65
CA SER A 178 3.67 3.49 8.75
C SER A 178 2.53 3.10 7.83
N GLU A 179 1.71 4.08 7.49
CA GLU A 179 0.63 3.90 6.52
C GLU A 179 1.11 3.25 5.23
N VAL A 180 0.25 2.37 4.72
CA VAL A 180 0.35 1.77 3.41
C VAL A 180 -0.99 2.01 2.74
N CYS A 181 -1.00 2.32 1.45
CA CYS A 181 -2.24 2.57 0.70
C CYS A 181 -3.06 1.27 0.49
N ASP A 182 -3.70 0.78 1.54
CA ASP A 182 -4.48 -0.46 1.58
C ASP A 182 -5.92 -0.24 2.05
N GLY A 183 -6.29 1.00 2.38
CA GLY A 183 -7.64 1.37 2.83
C GLY A 183 -7.89 1.06 4.31
N PHE A 184 -6.85 0.78 5.08
CA PHE A 184 -6.89 0.59 6.52
C PHE A 184 -5.96 1.57 7.21
N ASP A 185 -6.37 2.03 8.40
CA ASP A 185 -5.51 2.74 9.35
C ASP A 185 -4.47 1.73 9.87
N ASN A 186 -3.22 1.84 9.41
CA ASN A 186 -2.14 0.94 9.82
C ASN A 186 -1.45 1.49 11.08
N ASP A 187 -1.25 2.80 11.18
CA ASP A 187 -0.56 3.41 12.32
C ASP A 187 -1.48 3.85 13.47
N CYS A 188 -2.76 3.47 13.40
CA CYS A 188 -3.76 3.66 14.44
C CYS A 188 -3.91 5.12 14.90
N ASP A 189 -3.65 6.10 14.02
CA ASP A 189 -3.81 7.52 14.31
C ASP A 189 -5.27 8.03 14.14
N GLY A 190 -6.14 7.17 13.59
CA GLY A 190 -7.54 7.45 13.30
C GLY A 190 -7.80 8.00 11.90
N SER A 191 -6.75 8.21 11.10
CA SER A 191 -6.80 8.53 9.68
C SER A 191 -6.54 7.25 8.87
N VAL A 192 -6.89 7.28 7.59
CA VAL A 192 -6.69 6.12 6.70
C VAL A 192 -5.87 6.58 5.51
N ASP A 193 -4.77 5.89 5.24
CA ASP A 193 -3.85 6.10 4.12
C ASP A 193 -3.26 7.53 4.07
N GLU A 194 -3.13 8.23 5.20
CA GLU A 194 -2.51 9.55 5.25
C GLU A 194 -1.00 9.49 4.98
N GLY A 195 -0.46 10.58 4.44
CA GLY A 195 0.95 10.63 4.04
C GLY A 195 1.34 9.77 2.82
N VAL A 196 0.53 8.78 2.43
CA VAL A 196 0.74 7.90 1.26
C VAL A 196 -0.17 8.22 0.08
N MET A 197 -1.29 8.92 0.30
CA MET A 197 -2.11 9.46 -0.78
C MET A 197 -1.33 10.48 -1.63
N VAL A 198 -1.53 10.42 -2.95
CA VAL A 198 -0.96 11.36 -3.91
C VAL A 198 -2.06 12.28 -4.43
N ALA A 199 -1.76 13.56 -4.55
CA ALA A 199 -2.65 14.52 -5.20
C ALA A 199 -2.63 14.30 -6.71
N GLY A 200 -3.82 14.23 -7.29
CA GLY A 200 -4.03 14.14 -8.73
C GLY A 200 -5.44 14.61 -9.07
N TYR A 201 -5.98 14.07 -10.14
CA TYR A 201 -7.20 14.55 -10.78
C TYR A 201 -8.10 13.36 -11.10
N ARG A 202 -9.40 13.59 -11.02
CA ARG A 202 -10.39 12.59 -11.42
C ARG A 202 -10.28 12.34 -12.92
N ASP A 203 -10.36 11.08 -13.32
CA ASP A 203 -10.29 10.60 -14.71
C ASP A 203 -11.51 9.69 -14.96
N ALA A 204 -12.68 10.28 -15.23
CA ALA A 204 -13.95 9.56 -15.24
C ALA A 204 -14.17 8.69 -16.48
N ASP A 205 -13.50 8.97 -17.60
CA ASP A 205 -13.55 8.15 -18.82
C ASP A 205 -12.40 7.14 -18.97
N ARG A 206 -11.38 7.25 -18.11
CA ARG A 206 -10.26 6.32 -17.92
C ARG A 206 -9.24 6.33 -19.06
N ASP A 207 -8.93 7.51 -19.59
CA ASP A 207 -7.88 7.69 -20.61
C ASP A 207 -6.49 8.02 -20.02
N LEU A 208 -6.38 8.10 -18.69
CA LEU A 208 -5.18 8.48 -17.93
C LEU A 208 -4.85 9.98 -17.97
N HIS A 209 -5.78 10.82 -18.38
CA HIS A 209 -5.75 12.26 -18.23
C HIS A 209 -6.90 12.65 -17.29
N GLY A 210 -6.67 13.66 -16.44
CA GLY A 210 -7.64 14.01 -15.40
C GLY A 210 -8.10 15.44 -15.51
N ASP A 211 -9.34 15.68 -15.10
CA ASP A 211 -9.98 16.99 -15.14
C ASP A 211 -9.30 17.95 -14.15
N PRO A 212 -8.63 19.03 -14.61
CA PRO A 212 -7.94 19.99 -13.76
C PRO A 212 -8.88 20.74 -12.81
N SER A 213 -10.20 20.72 -13.05
CA SER A 213 -11.22 21.30 -12.19
C SER A 213 -11.67 20.37 -11.06
N MET A 214 -11.28 19.10 -11.09
CA MET A 214 -11.67 18.05 -10.13
C MET A 214 -10.45 17.41 -9.44
N PRO A 215 -9.66 18.18 -8.67
CA PRO A 215 -8.53 17.63 -7.93
C PRO A 215 -9.00 16.68 -6.83
N VAL A 216 -8.30 15.57 -6.67
CA VAL A 216 -8.57 14.53 -5.67
C VAL A 216 -7.25 14.02 -5.07
N SER A 217 -7.28 13.61 -3.80
CA SER A 217 -6.19 12.85 -3.19
C SER A 217 -6.61 11.38 -3.14
N ALA A 218 -5.76 10.50 -3.67
CA ALA A 218 -6.04 9.08 -3.67
C ALA A 218 -4.75 8.25 -3.67
N CYS A 219 -4.90 6.97 -3.39
CA CYS A 219 -3.82 6.00 -3.52
C CYS A 219 -3.36 5.85 -4.98
N PRO A 220 -2.04 5.70 -5.23
CA PRO A 220 -1.55 5.36 -6.56
C PRO A 220 -2.22 4.09 -7.10
N GLY A 221 -2.72 4.16 -8.33
CA GLY A 221 -3.34 3.01 -9.01
C GLY A 221 -4.82 2.79 -8.72
N VAL A 222 -5.49 3.70 -7.99
CA VAL A 222 -6.97 3.70 -7.98
C VAL A 222 -7.50 3.96 -9.39
N SER A 223 -8.60 3.30 -9.75
CA SER A 223 -9.25 3.54 -11.04
C SER A 223 -9.83 4.95 -11.08
N ALA A 224 -9.89 5.54 -12.28
CA ALA A 224 -10.46 6.86 -12.51
C ALA A 224 -9.71 8.00 -11.81
N PHE A 225 -8.38 7.91 -11.81
CA PHE A 225 -7.45 8.89 -11.26
C PHE A 225 -6.25 9.03 -12.18
N SER A 226 -5.85 10.28 -12.43
CA SER A 226 -4.64 10.61 -13.16
C SER A 226 -3.77 11.61 -12.40
N LEU A 227 -2.47 11.56 -12.64
CA LEU A 227 -1.50 12.57 -12.20
C LEU A 227 -1.29 13.68 -13.25
N VAL A 228 -1.90 13.53 -14.43
CA VAL A 228 -1.84 14.48 -15.56
C VAL A 228 -3.15 15.27 -15.59
N ASP A 229 -3.07 16.59 -15.80
CA ASP A 229 -4.16 17.54 -15.55
C ASP A 229 -4.57 18.37 -16.76
N ASP A 230 -4.62 17.72 -17.91
CA ASP A 230 -4.82 18.30 -19.23
C ASP A 230 -6.09 17.78 -19.92
N ASP A 231 -7.00 17.15 -19.19
CA ASP A 231 -8.29 16.72 -19.71
C ASP A 231 -9.32 17.86 -19.69
N CYS A 232 -9.91 18.19 -20.83
CA CYS A 232 -10.96 19.20 -20.94
C CYS A 232 -12.38 18.62 -21.08
N ASP A 233 -12.53 17.29 -21.08
CA ASP A 233 -13.79 16.56 -21.10
C ASP A 233 -13.63 15.13 -20.56
N ASP A 234 -13.70 15.05 -19.23
CA ASP A 234 -13.68 13.86 -18.36
C ASP A 234 -14.76 12.79 -18.68
N THR A 235 -15.51 12.95 -19.77
CA THR A 235 -16.52 12.01 -20.24
C THR A 235 -16.21 11.43 -21.61
N ASN A 236 -15.17 11.90 -22.27
CA ASN A 236 -14.78 11.51 -23.61
C ASN A 236 -13.26 11.29 -23.74
N PRO A 237 -12.81 10.02 -23.85
CA PRO A 237 -11.40 9.65 -23.80
C PRO A 237 -10.60 10.05 -25.06
N ARG A 238 -11.21 10.88 -25.92
CA ARG A 238 -10.64 11.45 -27.15
C ARG A 238 -10.43 12.95 -27.03
N ARG A 239 -10.52 13.52 -25.82
CA ARG A 239 -10.48 14.96 -25.59
C ARG A 239 -9.61 15.33 -24.39
N HIS A 240 -8.29 15.25 -24.58
CA HIS A 240 -7.30 15.53 -23.56
C HIS A 240 -6.00 16.07 -24.18
N GLY A 241 -5.14 16.70 -23.37
CA GLY A 241 -3.94 17.44 -23.78
C GLY A 241 -2.90 16.73 -24.62
N ALA A 242 -2.94 15.39 -24.67
CA ALA A 242 -2.02 14.57 -25.46
C ALA A 242 -2.63 14.04 -26.77
N GLN A 243 -3.86 14.43 -27.10
CA GLN A 243 -4.48 14.05 -28.37
C GLN A 243 -3.93 14.83 -29.55
N VAL A 244 -4.22 14.31 -30.74
CA VAL A 244 -4.07 15.03 -32.00
C VAL A 244 -5.43 15.61 -32.35
N GLU A 245 -5.45 16.84 -32.86
CA GLU A 245 -6.65 17.44 -33.45
C GLU A 245 -7.24 16.61 -34.60
N ILE A 246 -8.54 16.39 -34.53
CA ILE A 246 -9.35 15.73 -35.56
C ILE A 246 -10.40 16.75 -36.00
N CYS A 247 -10.77 16.83 -37.28
CA CYS A 247 -11.83 17.75 -37.70
C CYS A 247 -13.23 17.25 -37.27
N ASP A 248 -13.54 17.36 -35.99
CA ASP A 248 -14.85 17.07 -35.43
C ASP A 248 -15.52 18.30 -34.82
N THR A 249 -14.93 19.49 -35.02
CA THR A 249 -15.36 20.79 -34.46
C THR A 249 -15.23 20.90 -32.94
N LEU A 250 -14.55 19.93 -32.32
CA LEU A 250 -14.18 19.93 -30.91
C LEU A 250 -12.69 20.28 -30.81
N ASP A 251 -12.30 20.68 -29.60
CA ASP A 251 -10.91 20.86 -29.19
C ASP A 251 -10.48 19.51 -28.61
N ASN A 252 -9.81 18.66 -29.39
CA ASN A 252 -9.42 17.31 -28.98
C ASN A 252 -8.16 17.35 -28.12
N ASP A 253 -7.22 18.23 -28.42
CA ASP A 253 -5.95 18.35 -27.71
C ASP A 253 -5.96 19.38 -26.57
N CYS A 254 -7.12 19.95 -26.28
CA CYS A 254 -7.36 20.86 -25.16
C CYS A 254 -6.45 22.11 -25.14
N ASP A 255 -5.91 22.54 -26.30
CA ASP A 255 -5.04 23.73 -26.39
C ASP A 255 -5.82 25.06 -26.43
N GLY A 256 -7.16 24.98 -26.49
CA GLY A 256 -8.08 26.12 -26.55
C GLY A 256 -8.37 26.60 -27.97
N ARG A 257 -7.90 25.90 -29.00
CA ARG A 257 -8.25 26.06 -30.40
C ARG A 257 -9.07 24.85 -30.85
N VAL A 258 -9.64 24.96 -32.03
CA VAL A 258 -10.50 23.93 -32.61
C VAL A 258 -10.01 23.75 -34.02
N ASP A 259 -9.68 22.51 -34.38
CA ASP A 259 -9.29 22.07 -35.71
C ASP A 259 -8.08 22.84 -36.30
N GLU A 260 -7.04 23.14 -35.52
CA GLU A 260 -5.87 23.90 -35.98
C GLU A 260 -4.71 23.06 -36.55
N ALA A 261 -4.76 21.73 -36.39
CA ALA A 261 -3.80 20.79 -36.99
C ALA A 261 -4.41 19.64 -37.85
N PRO A 262 -5.44 19.88 -38.69
CA PRO A 262 -6.12 18.79 -39.38
C PRO A 262 -5.27 18.28 -40.53
N THR A 263 -4.58 17.16 -40.31
CA THR A 263 -4.03 16.41 -41.42
C THR A 263 -5.19 15.68 -42.08
N ALA A 264 -5.75 16.26 -43.13
CA ALA A 264 -6.78 15.61 -43.94
C ALA A 264 -6.28 14.21 -44.34
N THR A 265 -7.03 13.18 -43.95
CA THR A 265 -6.60 11.78 -44.09
C THR A 265 -7.10 11.22 -45.42
N THR A 266 -6.32 10.33 -46.01
CA THR A 266 -6.72 9.60 -47.23
C THR A 266 -7.63 8.44 -46.84
N TRP A 267 -8.79 8.36 -47.49
CA TRP A 267 -9.80 7.33 -47.33
C TRP A 267 -9.91 6.52 -48.63
N TYR A 268 -9.98 5.20 -48.51
CA TYR A 268 -10.08 4.22 -49.59
C TYR A 268 -11.51 3.67 -49.61
N GLY A 269 -12.12 3.51 -50.79
CA GLY A 269 -13.48 2.95 -50.86
C GLY A 269 -13.50 1.53 -50.29
N ASP A 270 -14.49 1.25 -49.45
CA ASP A 270 -14.74 -0.05 -48.80
C ASP A 270 -16.17 -0.45 -49.20
N ALA A 271 -16.27 -1.17 -50.32
CA ALA A 271 -17.53 -1.46 -50.99
C ALA A 271 -18.23 -2.73 -50.46
N ASP A 272 -17.52 -3.63 -49.81
CA ASP A 272 -18.10 -4.82 -49.16
C ASP A 272 -18.25 -4.72 -47.64
N GLY A 273 -17.65 -3.70 -47.02
CA GLY A 273 -17.85 -3.30 -45.63
C GLY A 273 -17.08 -4.14 -44.61
N ASP A 274 -15.95 -4.72 -44.99
CA ASP A 274 -15.11 -5.52 -44.09
C ASP A 274 -14.10 -4.71 -43.27
N GLY A 275 -13.96 -3.42 -43.56
CA GLY A 275 -13.08 -2.50 -42.85
C GLY A 275 -11.73 -2.29 -43.52
N PHE A 276 -11.46 -2.92 -44.65
CA PHE A 276 -10.35 -2.61 -45.54
C PHE A 276 -10.91 -1.97 -46.82
N GLY A 277 -10.17 -1.04 -47.39
CA GLY A 277 -10.57 -0.35 -48.61
C GLY A 277 -9.62 -0.66 -49.76
N SER A 278 -10.12 -0.55 -50.97
CA SER A 278 -9.33 -0.84 -52.17
C SER A 278 -8.27 0.24 -52.44
N PRO A 279 -6.98 -0.11 -52.65
CA PRO A 279 -5.97 0.81 -53.16
C PRO A 279 -6.23 1.24 -54.62
N ASP A 280 -7.05 0.49 -55.35
CA ASP A 280 -7.32 0.69 -56.78
C ASP A 280 -8.53 1.60 -57.04
N THR A 281 -9.28 1.97 -55.99
CA THR A 281 -10.42 2.89 -56.09
C THR A 281 -10.00 4.36 -55.96
N ALA A 282 -10.92 5.26 -56.33
CA ALA A 282 -10.67 6.69 -56.19
C ALA A 282 -10.65 7.07 -54.71
N ILE A 283 -9.47 7.46 -54.22
CA ILE A 283 -9.30 7.95 -52.85
C ILE A 283 -10.07 9.25 -52.60
N GLN A 284 -10.51 9.44 -51.37
CA GLN A 284 -11.06 10.70 -50.89
C GLN A 284 -10.14 11.28 -49.82
N ILE A 285 -9.93 12.58 -49.86
CA ILE A 285 -9.22 13.29 -48.80
C ILE A 285 -10.31 13.95 -47.96
N SER A 286 -10.47 13.46 -46.73
CA SER A 286 -11.50 13.94 -45.83
C SER A 286 -10.94 14.03 -44.42
N CYS A 287 -11.41 15.03 -43.70
CA CYS A 287 -11.16 15.16 -42.28
C CYS A 287 -12.28 14.54 -41.44
N GLU A 288 -13.37 14.11 -42.07
CA GLU A 288 -14.48 13.33 -41.49
C GLU A 288 -14.42 11.88 -41.99
N PRO A 289 -14.77 10.87 -41.16
CA PRO A 289 -15.02 9.51 -41.64
C PRO A 289 -16.07 9.48 -42.74
N LEU A 290 -15.73 8.84 -43.86
CA LEU A 290 -16.64 8.71 -44.98
C LEU A 290 -17.32 7.34 -44.91
N GLU A 291 -18.65 7.32 -44.91
CA GLU A 291 -19.42 6.07 -44.98
C GLU A 291 -19.08 5.31 -46.27
N GLY A 292 -18.76 4.01 -46.13
CA GLY A 292 -18.28 3.18 -47.25
C GLY A 292 -16.82 3.42 -47.63
N PHE A 293 -16.01 3.94 -46.71
CA PHE A 293 -14.56 4.06 -46.88
C PHE A 293 -13.80 3.59 -45.63
N SER A 294 -12.58 3.08 -45.85
CA SER A 294 -11.63 2.68 -44.84
C SER A 294 -10.35 3.53 -44.89
N LEU A 295 -9.62 3.57 -43.77
CA LEU A 295 -8.26 4.12 -43.68
C LEU A 295 -7.20 3.13 -44.19
N LEU A 296 -7.56 1.85 -44.30
CA LEU A 296 -6.67 0.76 -44.66
C LEU A 296 -6.82 0.44 -46.14
N GLY A 297 -6.02 1.10 -47.00
CA GLY A 297 -6.06 0.92 -48.45
C GLY A 297 -5.39 -0.37 -48.94
N THR A 298 -5.68 -1.51 -48.34
CA THR A 298 -4.95 -2.77 -48.52
C THR A 298 -5.82 -3.93 -48.96
N ASP A 299 -7.09 -3.68 -49.31
CA ASP A 299 -7.99 -4.71 -49.81
C ASP A 299 -7.70 -5.07 -51.27
N CYS A 300 -7.45 -6.35 -51.54
CA CYS A 300 -7.18 -6.88 -52.87
C CYS A 300 -8.45 -7.30 -53.64
N ASP A 301 -9.61 -7.49 -52.97
CA ASP A 301 -10.92 -7.72 -53.61
C ASP A 301 -12.07 -7.10 -52.80
N ASP A 302 -12.24 -5.80 -52.99
CA ASP A 302 -13.27 -4.89 -52.44
C ASP A 302 -14.71 -5.20 -52.91
N THR A 303 -14.96 -6.43 -53.37
CA THR A 303 -16.28 -6.96 -53.67
C THR A 303 -16.64 -8.17 -52.80
N ARG A 304 -15.72 -8.65 -51.96
CA ARG A 304 -15.89 -9.82 -51.10
C ARG A 304 -15.25 -9.59 -49.73
N SER A 305 -16.12 -9.39 -48.74
CA SER A 305 -15.76 -9.17 -47.32
C SER A 305 -14.96 -10.29 -46.63
N GLY A 306 -14.63 -11.37 -47.34
CA GLY A 306 -13.80 -12.47 -46.86
C GLY A 306 -12.42 -12.52 -47.51
N ILE A 307 -12.08 -11.53 -48.36
CA ILE A 307 -10.78 -11.39 -49.01
C ILE A 307 -10.20 -10.04 -48.55
N ASN A 308 -9.34 -10.05 -47.53
CA ASN A 308 -8.72 -8.86 -46.97
C ASN A 308 -7.53 -9.25 -46.07
N PRO A 309 -6.65 -8.31 -45.68
CA PRO A 309 -5.49 -8.59 -44.82
C PRO A 309 -5.73 -9.22 -43.45
N GLY A 310 -6.99 -9.29 -43.00
CA GLY A 310 -7.38 -9.97 -41.77
C GLY A 310 -8.07 -11.30 -41.99
N ALA A 311 -8.26 -11.75 -43.23
CA ALA A 311 -8.88 -13.02 -43.56
C ALA A 311 -7.93 -14.19 -43.30
N ASP A 312 -8.50 -15.34 -42.98
CA ASP A 312 -7.75 -16.60 -43.01
C ASP A 312 -7.76 -17.13 -44.45
N GLU A 313 -6.61 -17.54 -44.96
CA GLU A 313 -6.50 -18.30 -46.21
C GLU A 313 -7.46 -19.49 -46.21
N VAL A 314 -8.16 -19.71 -47.32
CA VAL A 314 -8.88 -20.95 -47.56
C VAL A 314 -8.37 -21.63 -48.81
N CYS A 315 -8.43 -22.97 -48.82
CA CYS A 315 -8.06 -23.80 -49.98
C CYS A 315 -9.03 -23.53 -51.17
N ASN A 316 -8.91 -22.39 -51.86
CA ASN A 316 -9.68 -21.99 -53.03
C ASN A 316 -8.85 -21.49 -54.27
N GLY A 317 -7.53 -21.41 -54.18
CA GLY A 317 -6.61 -20.95 -55.23
C GLY A 317 -6.56 -19.42 -55.38
N ARG A 318 -6.85 -18.69 -54.30
CA ARG A 318 -6.86 -17.22 -54.25
C ARG A 318 -6.11 -16.77 -53.00
N ASP A 319 -5.50 -15.61 -53.13
CA ASP A 319 -4.94 -14.82 -52.04
C ASP A 319 -6.10 -14.19 -51.27
N ASP A 320 -6.57 -14.85 -50.21
CA ASP A 320 -7.69 -14.38 -49.38
C ASP A 320 -7.19 -13.36 -48.34
N ASP A 321 -5.94 -13.48 -47.87
CA ASP A 321 -5.34 -12.57 -46.90
C ASP A 321 -4.57 -11.38 -47.53
N CYS A 322 -4.64 -11.22 -48.85
CA CYS A 322 -3.99 -10.15 -49.60
C CYS A 322 -2.48 -9.99 -49.35
N ASN A 323 -1.78 -11.06 -48.97
CA ASN A 323 -0.33 -11.06 -48.78
C ASN A 323 0.45 -11.20 -50.11
N GLY A 324 -0.27 -11.44 -51.21
CA GLY A 324 0.24 -11.61 -52.56
C GLY A 324 0.41 -13.07 -52.97
N ARG A 325 -0.15 -14.04 -52.23
CA ARG A 325 0.00 -15.49 -52.46
C ARG A 325 -1.25 -16.24 -52.02
N ALA A 326 -1.65 -17.27 -52.76
CA ALA A 326 -2.62 -18.26 -52.30
C ALA A 326 -1.87 -19.35 -51.49
N ASP A 327 -1.50 -19.05 -50.24
CA ASP A 327 -0.55 -19.85 -49.46
C ASP A 327 -1.18 -20.70 -48.36
N PHE A 328 -2.46 -21.07 -48.53
CA PHE A 328 -3.14 -22.04 -47.68
C PHE A 328 -2.28 -23.31 -47.48
N THR A 329 -1.90 -23.59 -46.24
CA THR A 329 -1.02 -24.72 -45.94
C THR A 329 -1.78 -26.05 -45.92
N ILE A 330 -1.57 -26.89 -46.94
CA ILE A 330 -2.14 -28.25 -47.03
C ILE A 330 -1.31 -29.22 -46.18
N ALA A 331 0.02 -29.12 -46.25
CA ALA A 331 0.97 -29.86 -45.44
C ALA A 331 2.27 -29.08 -45.21
N SER A 332 3.18 -29.64 -44.40
CA SER A 332 4.45 -28.97 -44.12
C SER A 332 5.29 -28.79 -45.39
N GLY A 333 5.36 -27.54 -45.88
CA GLY A 333 6.11 -27.17 -47.09
C GLY A 333 5.36 -27.47 -48.38
N ASP A 334 4.03 -27.36 -48.34
CA ASP A 334 3.09 -27.73 -49.39
C ASP A 334 1.88 -26.79 -49.24
N THR A 335 1.84 -25.76 -50.08
CA THR A 335 0.77 -24.75 -50.10
C THR A 335 -0.30 -25.13 -51.11
N GLU A 336 -1.24 -24.23 -51.39
CA GLU A 336 -2.32 -24.51 -52.34
C GLU A 336 -1.95 -24.19 -53.80
N ASP A 337 -1.02 -23.26 -54.03
CA ASP A 337 -0.58 -22.83 -55.37
C ASP A 337 0.96 -22.69 -55.34
N ASP A 338 1.67 -23.83 -55.25
CA ASP A 338 3.13 -23.87 -55.05
C ASP A 338 3.91 -23.35 -56.28
N ASP A 339 3.29 -23.30 -57.47
CA ASP A 339 3.89 -22.83 -58.72
C ASP A 339 3.37 -21.47 -59.25
N GLU A 340 2.43 -20.86 -58.54
CA GLU A 340 1.87 -19.52 -58.78
C GLU A 340 1.14 -19.39 -60.12
N ASP A 341 0.44 -20.43 -60.57
CA ASP A 341 -0.35 -20.44 -61.81
C ASP A 341 -1.84 -20.10 -61.62
N GLY A 342 -2.28 -20.02 -60.36
CA GLY A 342 -3.64 -19.66 -59.94
C GLY A 342 -4.63 -20.83 -59.94
N PHE A 343 -4.17 -22.07 -60.03
CA PHE A 343 -4.98 -23.27 -59.84
C PHE A 343 -4.60 -23.99 -58.56
N ALA A 344 -5.59 -24.21 -57.70
CA ALA A 344 -5.40 -24.92 -56.45
C ALA A 344 -4.97 -26.39 -56.64
N ASP A 345 -4.05 -26.87 -55.80
CA ASP A 345 -3.70 -28.30 -55.64
C ASP A 345 -4.98 -29.14 -55.52
N ALA A 346 -5.07 -30.25 -56.26
CA ALA A 346 -6.15 -31.24 -56.18
C ALA A 346 -6.52 -31.68 -54.75
N ARG A 347 -5.62 -31.52 -53.79
CA ARG A 347 -5.80 -31.80 -52.36
C ARG A 347 -6.68 -30.77 -51.64
N CYS A 348 -6.93 -29.62 -52.24
CA CYS A 348 -7.98 -28.67 -51.83
C CYS A 348 -9.41 -29.17 -52.09
N GLY A 349 -9.56 -30.39 -52.60
CA GLY A 349 -10.84 -31.10 -52.63
C GLY A 349 -11.72 -30.64 -53.79
N VAL A 350 -12.76 -29.86 -53.50
CA VAL A 350 -13.71 -29.41 -54.56
C VAL A 350 -13.20 -28.20 -55.35
N PHE A 351 -12.25 -27.45 -54.79
CA PHE A 351 -11.62 -26.31 -55.45
C PHE A 351 -10.31 -26.68 -56.15
N GLY A 352 -9.70 -27.80 -55.74
CA GLY A 352 -8.46 -28.31 -56.31
C GLY A 352 -8.63 -28.84 -57.73
N THR A 353 -7.88 -28.28 -58.67
CA THR A 353 -7.92 -28.66 -60.09
C THR A 353 -6.54 -28.93 -60.69
N ASP A 354 -5.48 -28.74 -59.91
CA ASP A 354 -4.11 -29.02 -60.32
C ASP A 354 -3.65 -30.40 -59.81
N CYS A 355 -3.23 -31.27 -60.73
CA CYS A 355 -2.73 -32.60 -60.42
C CYS A 355 -1.20 -32.68 -60.24
N ASP A 356 -0.44 -31.63 -60.55
CA ASP A 356 0.99 -31.44 -60.26
C ASP A 356 1.27 -29.96 -59.94
N ASP A 357 0.93 -29.55 -58.71
CA ASP A 357 1.06 -28.21 -58.09
C ASP A 357 2.50 -27.64 -58.03
N ARG A 358 3.44 -28.20 -58.80
CA ARG A 358 4.82 -27.70 -58.93
C ARG A 358 5.18 -27.41 -60.38
N ASP A 359 4.24 -27.59 -61.29
CA ASP A 359 4.40 -27.41 -62.72
C ASP A 359 3.26 -26.53 -63.29
N PRO A 360 3.52 -25.24 -63.57
CA PRO A 360 2.50 -24.25 -63.93
C PRO A 360 1.93 -24.45 -65.35
N SER A 361 2.21 -25.62 -65.95
CA SER A 361 1.63 -26.10 -67.19
C SER A 361 0.66 -27.27 -67.00
N THR A 362 0.43 -27.69 -65.75
CA THR A 362 -0.42 -28.82 -65.38
C THR A 362 -1.61 -28.30 -64.58
N TYR A 363 -2.82 -28.37 -65.13
CA TYR A 363 -4.05 -28.01 -64.43
C TYR A 363 -5.26 -28.41 -65.28
N SER A 364 -6.42 -28.55 -64.66
CA SER A 364 -7.67 -28.88 -65.37
C SER A 364 -7.92 -27.95 -66.57
N GLY A 365 -7.84 -28.50 -67.78
CA GLY A 365 -8.06 -27.76 -69.03
C GLY A 365 -6.84 -27.05 -69.59
N ALA A 366 -5.63 -27.34 -69.08
CA ALA A 366 -4.38 -26.97 -69.72
C ALA A 366 -4.27 -27.57 -71.13
N THR A 367 -3.31 -27.09 -71.92
CA THR A 367 -3.07 -27.67 -73.23
C THR A 367 -2.16 -28.88 -73.10
N GLU A 368 -2.64 -30.05 -73.51
CA GLU A 368 -1.83 -31.25 -73.61
C GLU A 368 -0.56 -31.07 -74.45
N ILE A 369 0.58 -31.38 -73.84
CA ILE A 369 1.90 -31.38 -74.47
C ILE A 369 2.34 -32.82 -74.66
N CYS A 370 3.00 -33.12 -75.78
CA CYS A 370 3.53 -34.46 -76.08
C CYS A 370 4.80 -34.78 -75.26
N ASP A 371 4.75 -34.69 -73.94
CA ASP A 371 5.87 -34.95 -73.02
C ASP A 371 5.66 -36.20 -72.14
N GLY A 372 4.46 -36.80 -72.21
CA GLY A 372 4.11 -38.00 -71.48
C GLY A 372 3.62 -37.74 -70.04
N ARG A 373 3.30 -36.50 -69.72
CA ARG A 373 2.55 -36.09 -68.54
C ARG A 373 1.08 -35.87 -68.91
N ASP A 374 0.22 -35.94 -67.90
CA ASP A 374 -1.19 -35.57 -67.99
C ASP A 374 -1.26 -34.10 -67.58
N ASN A 375 -1.25 -33.20 -68.55
CA ASN A 375 -1.17 -31.76 -68.32
C ASN A 375 -2.56 -31.18 -68.03
N ASP A 376 -3.60 -31.75 -68.64
CA ASP A 376 -4.99 -31.28 -68.48
C ASP A 376 -5.77 -31.98 -67.37
N CYS A 377 -5.12 -32.91 -66.65
CA CYS A 377 -5.61 -33.64 -65.49
C CYS A 377 -6.89 -34.45 -65.78
N ASP A 378 -7.04 -34.97 -67.00
CA ASP A 378 -8.25 -35.67 -67.48
C ASP A 378 -8.17 -37.21 -67.52
N GLY A 379 -6.97 -37.80 -67.41
CA GLY A 379 -6.73 -39.21 -67.09
C GLY A 379 -6.45 -40.18 -68.26
#